data_AF-V8NBD5-F1
#
_entry.id   AF-V8NBD5-F1
#
_cell.length_a   1.000
_cell.length_b   1.000
_cell.length_c   1.000
_cell.angle_alpha   90.00
_cell.angle_beta   90.00
_cell.angle_gamma   90.00
#
_symmetry.space_group_name_H-M   'P 1'
#
loop_
_entity.id
_entity.type
_entity.pdbx_description
1 polymer ?
#
loop_
_entity_poly.entity_id
_entity_poly.type
_entity_poly.pdbx_seq_one_letter_code
_entity_poly.pdbx_strand_id
1 'polypeptide(L)'
;MENISLCWWYRGPIQKKNEIMTYQTSPILRVNYSNAYTGREQIQLDCSLSITNLTFRDNGFYVILKKRIVQNAYEKGEVLLQITECLRKNKEAKNITLAGKKTAGIVVGSLLGFIALVGMFSHWQLNSAPRHAIETYAL
;
A
#
# COMPACT_ATOMS: atom_id res chain seq x y z
N MET A 1 5.89 -35.14 8.87
CA MET A 1 7.10 -34.45 8.39
C MET A 1 7.16 -34.60 6.89
N GLU A 2 7.37 -33.52 6.16
CA GLU A 2 7.57 -33.54 4.70
C GLU A 2 8.81 -34.40 4.37
N ASN A 3 8.78 -35.17 3.27
CA ASN A 3 9.86 -36.09 2.87
C ASN A 3 11.11 -35.34 2.34
N ILE A 4 11.64 -34.38 3.09
CA ILE A 4 12.82 -33.59 2.74
C ILE A 4 14.03 -34.18 3.46
N SER A 5 15.17 -34.28 2.77
CA SER A 5 16.46 -34.72 3.33
C SER A 5 17.45 -33.58 3.55
N LEU A 6 17.39 -32.54 2.71
CA LEU A 6 18.31 -31.41 2.73
C LEU A 6 17.61 -30.11 2.35
N CYS A 7 18.00 -29.03 2.99
CA CYS A 7 17.57 -27.67 2.72
C CYS A 7 18.78 -26.75 2.61
N TRP A 8 18.77 -25.85 1.63
CA TRP A 8 19.76 -24.80 1.47
C TRP A 8 19.06 -23.46 1.44
N TRP A 9 19.65 -22.47 2.10
CA TRP A 9 19.24 -21.08 1.96
C TRP A 9 20.34 -20.23 1.36
N TYR A 10 19.96 -19.33 0.47
CA TYR A 10 20.85 -18.38 -0.20
C TYR A 10 20.32 -16.96 -0.04
N ARG A 11 21.23 -16.01 0.16
CA ARG A 11 20.97 -14.57 0.06
C ARG A 11 21.23 -14.14 -1.38
N GLY A 12 20.18 -14.11 -2.19
CA GLY A 12 20.25 -13.86 -3.63
C GLY A 12 20.38 -15.15 -4.46
N PRO A 13 21.04 -15.07 -5.64
CA PRO A 13 21.17 -16.22 -6.55
C PRO A 13 21.89 -17.42 -5.92
N ILE A 14 21.60 -18.63 -6.42
CA ILE A 14 22.23 -19.90 -6.01
C ILE A 14 23.71 -19.89 -6.42
N GLN A 15 24.56 -19.41 -5.53
CA GLN A 15 26.01 -19.33 -5.69
C GLN A 15 26.66 -19.59 -4.34
N LYS A 16 27.84 -20.21 -4.32
CA LYS A 16 28.48 -20.61 -3.05
C LYS A 16 28.73 -19.44 -2.09
N LYS A 17 29.10 -18.27 -2.62
CA LYS A 17 29.29 -17.04 -1.82
C LYS A 17 28.00 -16.51 -1.17
N ASN A 18 26.84 -16.89 -1.71
CA ASN A 18 25.53 -16.45 -1.25
C ASN A 18 24.87 -17.50 -0.33
N GLU A 19 25.47 -18.68 -0.18
CA GLU A 19 24.94 -19.74 0.66
C GLU A 19 25.03 -19.32 2.12
N ILE A 20 23.86 -19.27 2.77
CA ILE A 20 23.74 -18.95 4.19
C ILE A 20 24.04 -20.21 5.00
N MET A 21 23.33 -21.30 4.69
CA MET A 21 23.48 -22.56 5.40
C MET A 21 22.90 -23.75 4.64
N THR A 22 23.31 -24.94 5.07
CA THR A 22 22.70 -26.23 4.72
C THR A 22 22.11 -26.88 5.96
N TYR A 23 20.89 -27.39 5.87
CA TYR A 23 20.25 -28.17 6.91
C TYR A 23 19.94 -29.56 6.39
N GLN A 24 20.57 -30.56 6.98
CA GLN A 24 20.29 -31.97 6.73
C GLN A 24 19.29 -32.45 7.77
N THR A 25 18.18 -33.01 7.31
CA THR A 25 17.06 -33.51 8.15
C THR A 25 17.10 -35.03 8.30
N SER A 26 17.85 -35.73 7.45
CA SER A 26 17.99 -37.19 7.45
C SER A 26 19.36 -37.61 6.90
N PRO A 27 20.02 -38.64 7.44
CA PRO A 27 19.61 -39.48 8.59
C PRO A 27 19.82 -38.82 9.96
N ILE A 28 20.58 -37.74 10.04
CA ILE A 28 20.90 -37.02 11.29
C ILE A 28 20.67 -35.53 11.05
N LEU A 29 20.04 -34.87 12.03
CA LEU A 29 19.84 -33.44 12.04
C LEU A 29 21.19 -32.73 12.14
N ARG A 30 21.56 -31.96 11.10
CA ARG A 30 22.81 -31.21 11.08
C ARG A 30 22.65 -29.90 10.33
N VAL A 31 23.11 -28.81 10.92
CA VAL A 31 23.21 -27.50 10.29
C VAL A 31 24.68 -27.20 10.01
N ASN A 32 25.00 -26.77 8.79
CA ASN A 32 26.31 -26.21 8.46
C ASN A 32 26.11 -24.79 7.95
N TYR A 33 26.76 -23.83 8.60
CA TYR A 33 26.77 -22.44 8.16
C TYR A 33 27.80 -22.24 7.04
N SER A 34 27.52 -21.34 6.11
CA SER A 34 28.40 -21.03 4.98
C SER A 34 28.65 -19.51 4.87
N ASN A 35 29.21 -19.06 3.75
CA ASN A 35 29.86 -17.76 3.63
C ASN A 35 28.92 -16.57 3.85
N ALA A 36 27.63 -16.70 3.54
CA ALA A 36 26.65 -15.64 3.71
C ALA A 36 25.99 -15.65 5.10
N TYR A 37 26.41 -16.54 6.01
CA TYR A 37 25.93 -16.55 7.38
C TYR A 37 26.44 -15.34 8.15
N THR A 38 25.53 -14.60 8.79
CA THR A 38 25.84 -13.39 9.55
C THR A 38 25.71 -13.58 11.07
N GLY A 39 25.37 -14.79 11.53
CA GLY A 39 25.07 -15.04 12.95
C GLY A 39 23.64 -14.70 13.36
N ARG A 40 22.84 -14.13 12.45
CA ARG A 40 21.46 -13.70 12.71
C ARG A 40 20.42 -14.65 12.17
N GLU A 41 20.84 -15.55 11.27
CA GLU A 41 19.99 -16.52 10.61
C GLU A 41 19.84 -17.81 11.44
N GLN A 42 18.63 -18.34 11.49
CA GLN A 42 18.31 -19.61 12.14
C GLN A 42 17.35 -20.41 11.26
N ILE A 43 17.67 -21.68 11.04
CA ILE A 43 16.78 -22.62 10.34
C ILE A 43 15.92 -23.38 11.34
N GLN A 44 14.64 -23.49 11.02
CA GLN A 44 13.68 -24.31 11.76
C GLN A 44 13.57 -25.72 11.17
N LEU A 45 12.94 -26.63 11.91
CA LEU A 45 12.77 -28.03 11.51
C LEU A 45 12.02 -28.21 10.18
N ASP A 46 11.16 -27.26 9.82
CA ASP A 46 10.39 -27.21 8.57
C ASP A 46 11.16 -26.54 7.42
N CYS A 47 12.45 -26.27 7.61
CA CYS A 47 13.33 -25.53 6.70
C CYS A 47 12.95 -24.05 6.51
N SER A 48 12.07 -23.47 7.33
CA SER A 48 11.88 -22.02 7.33
C SER A 48 13.12 -21.30 7.88
N LEU A 49 13.37 -20.10 7.36
CA LEU A 49 14.49 -19.24 7.75
C LEU A 49 13.97 -18.09 8.60
N SER A 50 14.46 -18.00 9.82
CA SER A 50 14.31 -16.82 10.68
C SER A 50 15.57 -15.96 10.59
N ILE A 51 15.40 -14.65 10.48
CA ILE A 51 16.50 -13.68 10.50
C ILE A 51 16.18 -12.63 11.56
N THR A 52 17.04 -12.53 12.57
CA THR A 52 16.90 -11.55 13.66
C THR A 52 17.61 -10.24 13.32
N ASN A 53 17.23 -9.15 13.99
CA ASN A 53 17.87 -7.83 13.83
C ASN A 53 17.98 -7.38 12.36
N LEU A 54 16.84 -7.37 11.66
CA LEU A 54 16.76 -6.96 10.25
C LEU A 54 17.16 -5.49 10.06
N THR A 55 17.86 -5.23 8.97
CA THR A 55 18.30 -3.89 8.54
C THR A 55 17.95 -3.68 7.06
N PHE A 56 17.95 -2.43 6.57
CA PHE A 56 17.72 -2.18 5.13
C PHE A 56 18.70 -2.91 4.19
N ARG A 57 19.86 -3.36 4.69
CA ARG A 57 20.83 -4.15 3.92
C ARG A 57 20.39 -5.60 3.69
N ASP A 58 19.40 -6.08 4.44
CA ASP A 58 18.85 -7.43 4.30
C ASP A 58 17.77 -7.50 3.21
N ASN A 59 17.39 -6.37 2.63
CA ASN A 59 16.51 -6.31 1.47
C ASN A 59 17.06 -7.11 0.30
N GLY A 60 16.18 -7.86 -0.36
CA GLY A 60 16.52 -8.61 -1.56
C GLY A 60 15.88 -9.98 -1.61
N PHE A 61 16.20 -10.72 -2.67
CA PHE A 61 15.70 -12.07 -2.85
C PHE A 61 16.45 -13.07 -1.97
N TYR A 62 15.71 -14.03 -1.44
CA TYR A 62 16.24 -15.20 -0.77
C TYR A 62 15.72 -16.43 -1.51
N VAL A 63 16.61 -17.40 -1.69
CA VAL A 63 16.28 -18.64 -2.38
C VAL A 63 16.41 -19.79 -1.41
N ILE A 64 15.40 -20.67 -1.39
CA ILE A 64 15.47 -21.97 -0.73
C ILE A 64 15.56 -23.06 -1.80
N LEU A 65 16.46 -24.01 -1.59
CA LEU A 65 16.42 -25.30 -2.28
C LEU A 65 16.09 -26.38 -1.27
N LYS A 66 15.13 -27.25 -1.57
CA LYS A 66 14.79 -28.43 -0.77
C LYS A 66 15.03 -29.68 -1.61
N LYS A 67 15.68 -30.69 -1.04
CA LYS A 67 15.86 -31.99 -1.69
C LYS A 67 14.92 -33.02 -1.07
N ARG A 68 14.14 -33.69 -1.91
CA ARG A 68 13.22 -34.74 -1.46
C ARG A 68 13.93 -36.09 -1.31
N ILE A 69 13.57 -36.85 -0.27
CA ILE A 69 14.12 -38.18 0.05
C ILE A 69 13.82 -39.16 -1.09
N VAL A 70 12.54 -39.33 -1.43
CA VAL A 70 12.07 -40.45 -2.29
C VAL A 70 12.37 -40.22 -3.77
N GLN A 71 12.31 -38.98 -4.23
CA GLN A 71 12.37 -38.63 -5.66
C GLN A 71 13.75 -38.09 -6.08
N ASN A 72 14.65 -37.87 -5.12
CA ASN A 72 15.94 -37.17 -5.33
C ASN A 72 15.80 -35.84 -6.09
N ALA A 73 14.60 -35.26 -6.08
CA ALA A 73 14.26 -34.04 -6.80
C ALA A 73 14.55 -32.81 -5.94
N TYR A 74 14.88 -31.71 -6.61
CA TYR A 74 15.09 -30.42 -5.99
C TYR A 74 13.87 -29.53 -6.22
N GLU A 75 13.37 -28.93 -5.16
CA GLU A 75 12.34 -27.90 -5.18
C GLU A 75 12.98 -26.56 -4.87
N LYS A 76 12.75 -25.58 -5.75
CA LYS A 76 13.23 -24.20 -5.57
C LYS A 76 12.07 -23.33 -5.11
N GLY A 77 12.30 -22.56 -4.05
CA GLY A 77 11.46 -21.44 -3.64
C GLY A 77 12.26 -20.13 -3.69
N GLU A 78 11.60 -19.03 -3.97
CA GLU A 78 12.19 -17.70 -4.00
C GLU A 78 11.25 -16.70 -3.32
N VAL A 79 11.81 -15.84 -2.47
CA VAL A 79 11.04 -14.86 -1.69
C VAL A 79 11.77 -13.52 -1.70
N LEU A 80 11.04 -12.43 -1.91
CA LEU A 80 11.56 -11.07 -1.79
C LEU A 80 11.35 -10.58 -0.35
N LEU A 81 12.44 -10.30 0.36
CA LEU A 81 12.39 -9.62 1.65
C LEU A 81 12.48 -8.11 1.42
N GLN A 82 11.46 -7.38 1.89
CA GLN A 82 11.43 -5.93 1.85
C GLN A 82 11.17 -5.37 3.25
N ILE A 83 12.07 -4.50 3.68
CA ILE A 83 12.11 -3.85 4.98
C ILE A 83 11.82 -2.38 4.70
N THR A 84 10.72 -1.91 5.25
CA THR A 84 10.22 -0.54 5.10
C THR A 84 10.24 0.15 6.44
N GLU A 85 10.50 1.46 6.43
CA GLU A 85 10.25 2.28 7.62
C GLU A 85 8.75 2.38 7.86
N CYS A 86 8.31 2.00 9.05
CA CYS A 86 7.00 2.40 9.53
C CYS A 86 7.10 3.84 10.01
N LEU A 87 6.68 4.80 9.18
CA LEU A 87 6.47 6.17 9.64
C LEU A 87 5.34 6.16 10.67
N ARG A 88 5.71 6.06 11.94
CA ARG A 88 4.79 6.24 13.06
C ARG A 88 4.34 7.70 13.02
N LYS A 89 3.20 7.96 12.37
CA LYS A 89 2.49 9.24 12.53
C LYS A 89 2.15 9.33 14.02
N ASN A 90 2.94 10.08 14.77
CA ASN A 90 2.47 10.63 16.02
C ASN A 90 1.23 11.45 15.63
N LYS A 91 0.03 10.93 15.92
CA LYS A 91 -1.12 11.80 16.15
C LYS A 91 -0.75 12.59 17.40
N GLU A 92 0.02 13.65 17.20
CA GLU A 92 -0.05 14.79 18.09
C GLU A 92 -1.52 15.19 18.04
N ALA A 93 -2.26 14.84 19.10
CA ALA A 93 -3.58 15.36 19.32
C ALA A 93 -3.38 16.87 19.42
N LYS A 94 -3.51 17.53 18.27
CA LYS A 94 -3.73 18.97 18.20
C LYS A 94 -5.04 19.16 18.95
N ASN A 95 -4.94 19.41 20.25
CA ASN A 95 -5.98 20.03 21.03
C ASN A 95 -6.13 21.43 20.45
N ILE A 96 -6.80 21.50 19.29
CA ILE A 96 -7.35 22.73 18.79
C ILE A 96 -8.46 23.01 19.78
N THR A 97 -8.12 23.75 20.82
CA THR A 97 -9.08 24.50 21.60
C THR A 97 -9.89 25.26 20.57
N LEU A 98 -11.12 24.78 20.34
CA LEU A 98 -12.07 25.36 19.42
C LEU A 98 -12.48 26.70 20.03
N ALA A 99 -11.63 27.71 19.87
CA ALA A 99 -11.98 29.10 20.10
C ALA A 99 -13.15 29.37 19.18
N GLY A 100 -14.34 29.40 19.79
CA GLY A 100 -15.61 29.38 19.09
C GLY A 100 -15.63 30.39 17.95
N LYS A 101 -15.82 29.88 16.73
CA LYS A 101 -16.38 30.68 15.65
C LYS A 101 -17.64 29.99 15.19
N LYS A 102 -18.75 30.57 15.66
CA LYS A 102 -20.13 30.32 15.25
C LYS A 102 -20.19 30.19 13.72
N THR A 103 -20.44 29.00 13.21
CA THR A 103 -20.97 28.80 11.85
C THR A 103 -22.44 29.20 11.89
N ALA A 104 -22.68 30.50 11.83
CA ALA A 104 -23.98 31.09 11.59
C ALA A 104 -23.91 31.88 10.28
N GLY A 105 -24.71 31.47 9.28
CA GLY A 105 -25.14 32.37 8.22
C GLY A 105 -24.54 32.17 6.83
N ILE A 106 -24.85 31.05 6.16
CA ILE A 106 -25.04 31.05 4.70
C ILE A 106 -26.33 30.29 4.38
N VAL A 107 -27.47 30.84 4.81
CA VAL A 107 -28.78 30.44 4.27
C VAL A 107 -29.65 31.65 3.90
N VAL A 108 -29.37 32.84 4.46
CA VAL A 108 -30.19 34.04 4.22
C VAL A 108 -29.88 34.72 2.88
N GLY A 109 -28.70 34.52 2.29
CA GLY A 109 -28.32 35.18 1.03
C GLY A 109 -29.01 34.62 -0.22
N SER A 110 -29.30 33.31 -0.26
CA SER A 110 -29.80 32.67 -1.48
C SER A 110 -31.26 33.01 -1.82
N LEU A 111 -32.08 33.33 -0.80
CA LEU A 111 -33.50 33.67 -1.01
C LEU A 111 -33.66 35.10 -1.58
N LEU A 112 -32.87 36.06 -1.10
CA LEU A 112 -32.92 37.44 -1.62
C LEU A 112 -32.37 37.54 -3.05
N GLY A 113 -31.32 36.78 -3.38
CA GLY A 113 -30.77 36.72 -4.73
C GLY A 113 -31.78 36.16 -5.76
N PHE A 114 -32.55 35.14 -5.38
CA PHE A 114 -33.57 34.57 -6.26
C PHE A 114 -34.74 35.54 -6.53
N ILE A 115 -35.21 36.27 -5.51
CA ILE A 115 -36.29 37.24 -5.67
C ILE A 115 -35.86 38.39 -6.61
N ALA A 116 -34.62 38.87 -6.48
CA ALA A 116 -34.09 39.92 -7.36
C ALA A 116 -33.97 39.46 -8.82
N LEU A 117 -33.55 38.21 -9.07
CA LEU A 117 -33.45 37.64 -10.41
C LEU A 117 -34.81 37.44 -11.08
N VAL A 118 -35.81 36.95 -10.34
CA VAL A 118 -37.18 36.80 -10.87
C VAL A 118 -37.80 38.17 -11.15
N GLY A 119 -37.60 39.15 -10.27
CA GLY A 119 -38.09 40.52 -10.48
C GLY A 119 -37.48 41.19 -11.72
N MET A 120 -36.15 41.08 -11.91
CA MET A 120 -35.47 41.61 -13.09
C MET A 120 -35.92 40.92 -14.38
N PHE A 121 -36.10 39.60 -14.38
CA PHE A 121 -36.57 38.86 -15.55
C PHE A 121 -38.00 39.26 -15.94
N SER A 122 -38.88 39.44 -14.95
CA SER A 122 -40.26 39.87 -15.17
C SER A 122 -40.34 41.30 -15.71
N HIS A 123 -39.52 42.21 -15.18
CA HIS A 123 -39.46 43.58 -15.67
C HIS A 123 -38.93 43.64 -17.10
N TRP A 124 -37.90 42.84 -17.42
CA TRP A 124 -37.33 42.77 -18.77
C TRP A 124 -38.35 42.22 -19.78
N GLN A 125 -39.14 41.19 -19.44
CA GLN A 125 -40.20 40.71 -20.35
C GLN A 125 -41.30 41.74 -20.61
N LEU A 126 -41.69 42.53 -19.59
CA LEU A 126 -42.73 43.55 -19.76
C LEU A 126 -42.25 44.74 -20.61
N ASN A 127 -40.97 45.08 -20.53
CA ASN A 127 -40.37 46.18 -21.30
C ASN A 127 -39.91 45.76 -22.71
N SER A 128 -39.84 44.46 -22.99
CA SER A 128 -39.44 43.91 -24.28
C SER A 128 -40.62 43.63 -25.22
N ALA A 129 -41.86 43.90 -24.78
CA ALA A 129 -43.04 43.80 -25.65
C ALA A 129 -43.10 45.05 -26.57
N PRO A 130 -42.94 44.89 -27.90
CA PRO A 130 -43.03 46.02 -28.81
C PRO A 130 -44.48 46.52 -28.88
N ARG A 131 -44.69 47.78 -28.47
CA ARG A 131 -45.92 48.54 -28.78
C ARG A 131 -45.92 48.86 -30.27
N HIS A 132 -46.49 47.97 -31.08
CA HIS A 132 -46.86 48.33 -32.44
C HIS A 132 -48.33 48.71 -32.49
N ALA A 133 -48.53 50.01 -32.65
CA ALA A 133 -49.70 50.61 -33.23
C ALA A 133 -50.04 49.90 -34.55
N ILE A 134 -51.31 49.54 -34.72
CA ILE A 134 -51.87 49.26 -36.04
C ILE A 134 -52.87 50.39 -36.30
N GLU A 135 -52.34 51.48 -36.84
CA GLU A 135 -53.13 52.40 -37.67
C GLU A 135 -53.32 51.74 -39.05
N THR A 136 -54.59 51.69 -39.46
CA THR A 136 -55.17 51.77 -40.82
C THR A 136 -54.26 51.80 -42.05
N TYR A 137 -54.62 51.03 -43.10
CA TYR A 137 -55.01 51.41 -44.48
C TYR A 137 -55.04 50.12 -45.33
N ALA A 138 -56.22 49.64 -45.76
CA ALA A 138 -56.87 49.97 -47.04
C ALA A 138 -56.14 49.40 -48.27
N LEU A 139 -56.65 48.26 -48.78
CA LEU A 139 -56.97 48.00 -50.19
C LEU A 139 -57.91 46.79 -50.27
#